data_AF-A0A7C1NIM6-F1
#
_entry.id   AF-A0A7C1NIM6-F1
#
_cell.length_a   1.000
_cell.length_b   1.000
_cell.length_c   1.000
_cell.angle_alpha   90.00
_cell.angle_beta   90.00
_cell.angle_gamma   90.00
#
_symmetry.space_group_name_H-M   'P 1'
#
loop_
_entity.id
_entity.type
_entity.pdbx_description
1 polymer ?
#
loop_
_entity_poly.entity_id
_entity_poly.type
_entity_poly.pdbx_seq_one_letter_code
_entity_poly.pdbx_strand_id
1 'polypeptide(L)'
;MAERGAQLARGQTFRNPIEAIQSILTELHTFGCRITGRKDLSRTFTLNTLVSLDLAFWKLYADEMGNERFSDILPDPLQHILSFQQTALVHVPLITYNVDMEELLILVHRGHFLLKIKLGQQGDQAEMLQQDMERLTQIHRVLRNEQIHNPNGDKILYYLDANSRYQKRETLLRLV
;
A
#
# COMPACT_ATOMS: atom_id res chain seq x y z
N MET A 1 14.18 -13.22 -8.80
CA MET A 1 14.48 -12.11 -9.73
C MET A 1 15.35 -11.04 -9.09
N ALA A 2 15.08 -10.60 -7.85
CA ALA A 2 15.97 -9.67 -7.11
C ALA A 2 17.46 -10.08 -7.15
N GLU A 3 17.77 -11.34 -6.85
CA GLU A 3 19.15 -11.87 -6.92
C GLU A 3 19.78 -11.73 -8.31
N ARG A 4 19.03 -12.07 -9.38
CA ARG A 4 19.49 -11.86 -10.76
C ARG A 4 19.74 -10.37 -11.03
N GLY A 5 18.86 -9.48 -10.56
CA GLY A 5 19.06 -8.03 -10.64
C GLY A 5 20.36 -7.58 -9.96
N ALA A 6 20.65 -8.11 -8.77
CA ALA A 6 21.88 -7.80 -8.05
C ALA A 6 23.13 -8.30 -8.80
N GLN A 7 23.06 -9.48 -9.42
CA GLN A 7 24.14 -9.99 -10.27
C GLN A 7 24.38 -9.10 -11.50
N LEU A 8 23.32 -8.55 -12.11
CA LEU A 8 23.46 -7.62 -13.23
C LEU A 8 24.14 -6.32 -12.81
N ALA A 9 23.82 -5.80 -11.63
CA ALA A 9 24.41 -4.58 -11.12
C ALA A 9 25.83 -4.76 -10.55
N ARG A 10 26.29 -6.00 -10.34
CA ARG A 10 27.58 -6.27 -9.72
C ARG A 10 28.74 -5.77 -10.59
N GLY A 11 29.64 -4.98 -10.01
CA GLY A 11 30.80 -4.43 -10.69
C GLY A 11 30.49 -3.25 -11.62
N GLN A 12 29.24 -2.79 -11.63
CA GLN A 12 28.85 -1.57 -12.33
C GLN A 12 28.90 -0.36 -11.39
N THR A 13 28.99 0.82 -12.00
CA THR A 13 28.90 2.11 -11.31
C THR A 13 27.70 2.87 -11.83
N PHE A 14 26.97 3.52 -10.92
CA PHE A 14 25.77 4.29 -11.24
C PHE A 14 25.84 5.65 -10.56
N ARG A 15 25.17 6.66 -11.12
CA ARG A 15 25.13 7.99 -10.50
C ARG A 15 24.16 8.05 -9.33
N ASN A 16 23.09 7.25 -9.38
CA ASN A 16 22.07 7.17 -8.34
C ASN A 16 21.28 5.86 -8.43
N PRO A 17 20.48 5.51 -7.40
CA PRO A 17 19.67 4.29 -7.37
C PRO A 17 18.64 4.16 -8.52
N ILE A 18 18.09 5.28 -9.00
CA ILE A 18 17.12 5.28 -10.11
C ILE A 18 17.78 4.76 -11.39
N GLU A 19 18.97 5.26 -11.70
CA GLU A 19 19.77 4.80 -12.84
C GLU A 19 20.16 3.33 -12.68
N ALA A 20 20.53 2.90 -11.47
CA ALA A 20 20.86 1.51 -11.18
C ALA A 20 19.70 0.56 -11.54
N ILE A 21 18.47 0.87 -11.11
CA ILE A 21 17.29 0.07 -11.46
C ILE A 21 17.00 0.14 -12.97
N GLN A 22 17.05 1.31 -13.58
CA GLN A 22 16.75 1.49 -15.00
C GLN A 22 17.71 0.70 -15.90
N SER A 23 19.00 0.67 -15.55
CA SER A 23 20.05 -0.02 -16.32
C SER A 23 19.83 -1.54 -16.40
N ILE A 24 19.33 -2.17 -15.33
CA ILE A 24 19.12 -3.63 -15.27
C ILE A 24 17.72 -4.07 -15.69
N LEU A 25 16.75 -3.14 -15.75
CA LEU A 25 15.34 -3.47 -15.87
C LEU A 25 14.98 -4.21 -17.16
N THR A 26 15.53 -3.82 -18.31
CA THR A 26 15.21 -4.44 -19.60
C THR A 26 15.69 -5.89 -19.67
N GLU A 27 16.93 -6.16 -19.22
CA GLU A 27 17.46 -7.52 -19.18
C GLU A 27 16.71 -8.36 -18.15
N LEU A 28 16.44 -7.80 -16.98
CA LEU A 28 15.72 -8.52 -15.93
C LEU A 28 14.27 -8.82 -16.34
N HIS A 29 13.61 -7.93 -17.09
CA HIS A 29 12.29 -8.17 -17.63
C HIS A 29 12.30 -9.32 -18.65
N THR A 30 13.28 -9.33 -19.56
CA THR A 30 13.50 -10.44 -20.49
C THR A 30 13.76 -11.76 -19.77
N PHE A 31 14.54 -11.72 -18.68
CA PHE A 31 14.71 -12.89 -17.80
C PHE A 31 13.39 -13.32 -17.16
N GLY A 32 12.61 -12.37 -16.64
CA GLY A 32 11.27 -12.59 -16.10
C GLY A 32 10.36 -13.33 -17.08
N CYS A 33 10.20 -12.82 -18.29
CA CYS A 33 9.37 -13.43 -19.33
C CYS A 33 9.80 -14.88 -19.63
N ARG A 34 11.11 -15.15 -19.65
CA ARG A 34 11.66 -16.50 -19.89
C ARG A 34 11.31 -17.46 -18.75
N ILE A 35 11.57 -17.07 -17.50
CA ILE A 35 11.34 -17.98 -16.35
C ILE A 35 9.86 -18.20 -16.04
N THR A 36 8.99 -17.23 -16.38
CA THR A 36 7.55 -17.38 -16.18
C THR A 36 6.84 -18.00 -17.38
N GLY A 37 7.53 -18.12 -18.53
CA GLY A 37 6.93 -18.53 -19.80
C GLY A 37 5.88 -17.55 -20.36
N ARG A 38 5.82 -16.31 -19.83
CA ARG A 38 4.82 -15.30 -20.22
C ARG A 38 5.49 -14.21 -21.05
N LYS A 39 5.10 -14.10 -22.33
CA LYS A 39 5.61 -13.06 -23.23
C LYS A 39 5.05 -11.68 -22.92
N ASP A 40 3.85 -11.64 -22.34
CA ASP A 40 3.09 -10.47 -21.94
C ASP A 40 3.19 -10.20 -20.43
N LEU A 41 4.31 -10.61 -19.80
CA LEU A 41 4.54 -10.35 -18.38
C LEU A 41 4.43 -8.84 -18.11
N SER A 42 3.64 -8.45 -17.12
CA SER A 42 3.52 -7.04 -16.75
C SER A 42 4.86 -6.50 -16.28
N ARG A 43 5.27 -5.32 -16.76
CA ARG A 43 6.47 -4.62 -16.28
C ARG A 43 6.41 -4.36 -14.77
N THR A 44 5.21 -4.14 -14.23
CA THR A 44 4.97 -3.98 -12.79
C THR A 44 5.38 -5.21 -12.00
N PHE A 45 5.19 -6.42 -12.54
CA PHE A 45 5.65 -7.64 -11.89
C PHE A 45 7.17 -7.61 -11.70
N THR A 46 7.92 -7.27 -12.76
CA THR A 46 9.38 -7.15 -12.70
C THR A 46 9.82 -6.09 -11.69
N LEU A 47 9.21 -4.89 -11.72
CA LEU A 47 9.51 -3.82 -10.77
C LEU A 47 9.23 -4.23 -9.33
N ASN A 48 8.11 -4.91 -9.06
CA ASN A 48 7.80 -5.42 -7.72
C ASN A 48 8.86 -6.42 -7.23
N THR A 49 9.44 -7.22 -8.13
CA THR A 49 10.53 -8.12 -7.75
C THR A 49 11.84 -7.43 -7.41
N LEU A 50 11.98 -6.15 -7.78
CA LEU A 50 13.17 -5.33 -7.54
C LEU A 50 13.11 -4.50 -6.25
N VAL A 51 11.97 -4.45 -5.54
CA VAL A 51 11.78 -3.58 -4.36
C VAL A 51 12.89 -3.76 -3.30
N SER A 52 13.30 -5.00 -3.03
CA SER A 52 14.37 -5.27 -2.06
C SER A 52 15.74 -4.77 -2.53
N LEU A 53 16.03 -4.87 -3.82
CA LEU A 53 17.28 -4.39 -4.41
C LEU A 53 17.30 -2.87 -4.52
N ASP A 54 16.19 -2.26 -4.91
CA ASP A 54 16.01 -0.80 -4.95
C ASP A 54 16.25 -0.19 -3.57
N LEU A 55 15.62 -0.75 -2.52
CA LEU A 55 15.85 -0.33 -1.15
C LEU A 55 17.34 -0.47 -0.74
N ALA A 56 18.01 -1.53 -1.17
CA ALA A 56 19.43 -1.71 -0.89
C ALA A 56 20.29 -0.64 -1.57
N PHE A 57 20.02 -0.29 -2.83
CA PHE A 57 20.72 0.80 -3.52
C PHE A 57 20.53 2.13 -2.81
N TRP A 58 19.30 2.46 -2.39
CA TRP A 58 19.04 3.69 -1.63
C TRP A 58 19.80 3.75 -0.31
N LYS A 59 19.89 2.63 0.41
CA LYS A 59 20.67 2.56 1.66
C LYS A 59 22.17 2.72 1.43
N LEU A 60 22.71 2.06 0.40
CA LEU A 60 24.14 2.18 0.06
C LEU A 60 24.49 3.59 -0.41
N TYR A 61 23.62 4.19 -1.23
CA TYR A 61 23.81 5.56 -1.71
C TYR A 61 23.74 6.58 -0.56
N ALA A 62 22.84 6.39 0.40
CA ALA A 62 22.78 7.23 1.61
C ALA A 62 24.08 7.17 2.42
N ASP A 63 24.61 5.96 2.61
CA ASP A 63 25.85 5.72 3.35
C ASP A 63 27.06 6.35 2.64
N GLU A 64 27.16 6.20 1.32
CA GLU A 64 28.22 6.80 0.49
C GLU A 64 28.18 8.34 0.51
N MET A 65 26.98 8.93 0.51
CA MET A 65 26.79 10.38 0.55
C MET A 65 26.92 10.97 1.96
N GLY A 66 27.00 10.14 3.02
CA GLY A 66 27.03 10.59 4.40
C GLY A 66 25.73 11.26 4.86
N ASN A 67 24.60 10.93 4.25
CA ASN A 67 23.31 11.56 4.51
C ASN A 67 22.43 10.70 5.42
N GLU A 68 21.84 11.33 6.44
CA GLU A 68 20.93 10.64 7.39
C GLU A 68 19.49 10.56 6.88
N ARG A 69 19.09 11.46 5.96
CA ARG A 69 17.70 11.63 5.54
C ARG A 69 17.52 11.26 4.08
N PHE A 70 16.45 10.51 3.80
CA PHE A 70 16.10 10.12 2.43
C PHE A 70 15.83 11.32 1.51
N SER A 71 15.28 12.42 2.04
CA SER A 71 15.04 13.65 1.27
C SER A 71 16.31 14.25 0.67
N ASP A 72 17.46 14.03 1.32
CA ASP A 72 18.70 14.73 1.01
C ASP A 72 19.48 14.04 -0.11
N ILE A 73 19.09 12.80 -0.44
CA ILE A 73 19.67 11.98 -1.52
C ILE A 73 18.78 11.88 -2.75
N LEU A 74 17.60 12.50 -2.74
CA LEU A 74 16.72 12.53 -3.91
C LEU A 74 17.30 13.43 -5.00
N PRO A 75 17.32 13.00 -6.27
CA PRO A 75 17.76 13.85 -7.37
C PRO A 75 16.72 14.92 -7.70
N ASP A 76 17.16 16.04 -8.28
CA ASP A 76 16.24 17.03 -8.83
C ASP A 76 15.40 16.46 -9.99
N PRO A 77 14.09 16.82 -10.10
CA PRO A 77 13.35 17.76 -9.25
C PRO A 77 12.65 17.10 -8.04
N LEU A 78 12.89 15.81 -7.76
CA LEU A 78 12.16 15.04 -6.75
C LEU A 78 12.37 15.57 -5.33
N GLN A 79 13.55 16.11 -5.04
CA GLN A 79 13.87 16.70 -3.75
C GLN A 79 12.88 17.79 -3.35
N HIS A 80 12.56 18.70 -4.28
CA HIS A 80 11.60 19.77 -4.04
C HIS A 80 10.16 19.25 -3.93
N ILE A 81 9.78 18.31 -4.81
CA ILE A 81 8.42 17.76 -4.88
C ILE A 81 8.09 16.92 -3.63
N LEU A 82 9.08 16.22 -3.07
CA LEU A 82 8.93 15.32 -1.92
C LEU A 82 9.51 15.93 -0.62
N SER A 83 9.64 17.25 -0.56
CA SER A 83 10.20 17.97 0.58
C SER A 83 9.28 18.01 1.82
N PHE A 84 7.99 17.77 1.62
CA PHE A 84 7.00 17.83 2.71
C PHE A 84 7.22 16.71 3.73
N GLN A 85 7.26 17.09 5.01
CA GLN A 85 7.44 16.16 6.11
C GLN A 85 6.21 16.16 7.00
N GLN A 86 5.76 14.96 7.33
CA GLN A 86 4.71 14.74 8.32
C GLN A 86 5.37 14.57 9.69
N THR A 87 4.85 15.26 10.71
CA THR A 87 5.31 15.14 12.09
C THR A 87 4.65 13.98 12.84
N ALA A 88 3.60 13.39 12.26
CA ALA A 88 2.87 12.26 12.82
C ALA A 88 2.38 11.34 11.70
N LEU A 89 2.26 10.06 12.00
CA LEU A 89 1.68 9.05 11.13
C LEU A 89 0.41 8.50 11.78
N VAL A 90 -0.63 8.31 10.96
CA VAL A 90 -1.86 7.63 11.38
C VAL A 90 -1.76 6.16 10.98
N HIS A 91 -1.83 5.26 11.95
CA HIS A 91 -1.99 3.84 11.68
C HIS A 91 -3.47 3.55 11.37
N VAL A 92 -3.73 3.09 10.14
CA VAL A 92 -5.07 2.73 9.65
C VAL A 92 -5.20 1.21 9.60
N PRO A 93 -5.80 0.59 10.64
CA PRO A 93 -5.98 -0.86 10.65
C PRO A 93 -6.96 -1.32 9.55
N LEU A 94 -6.64 -2.45 8.93
CA LEU A 94 -7.52 -3.13 7.99
C LEU A 94 -8.50 -4.04 8.76
N ILE A 95 -9.77 -3.67 8.74
CA ILE A 95 -10.86 -4.46 9.30
C ILE A 95 -11.34 -5.44 8.24
N THR A 96 -10.92 -6.70 8.37
CA THR A 96 -11.39 -7.79 7.49
C THR A 96 -12.76 -8.30 7.93
N TYR A 97 -13.36 -9.19 7.14
CA TYR A 97 -14.72 -9.69 7.35
C TYR A 97 -14.92 -10.38 8.71
N ASN A 98 -13.87 -10.99 9.26
CA ASN A 98 -13.94 -11.83 10.45
C ASN A 98 -13.39 -11.15 11.73
N VAL A 99 -12.97 -9.88 11.65
CA VAL A 99 -12.57 -9.14 12.85
C VAL A 99 -13.76 -9.08 13.80
N ASP A 100 -13.58 -9.44 15.06
CA ASP A 100 -14.65 -9.40 16.03
C ASP A 100 -14.93 -7.96 16.51
N MET A 101 -16.10 -7.74 17.12
CA MET A 101 -16.49 -6.39 17.56
C MET A 101 -15.72 -5.92 18.80
N GLU A 102 -15.15 -6.83 19.59
CA GLU A 102 -14.38 -6.51 20.79
C GLU A 102 -12.98 -6.02 20.40
N GLU A 103 -12.32 -6.70 19.46
CA GLU A 103 -11.08 -6.28 18.82
C GLU A 103 -11.24 -4.93 18.14
N LEU A 104 -12.38 -4.69 17.49
CA LEU A 104 -12.70 -3.39 16.90
C LEU A 104 -12.76 -2.27 17.94
N LEU A 105 -13.39 -2.51 19.09
CA LEU A 105 -13.43 -1.57 20.21
C LEU A 105 -12.03 -1.34 20.80
N ILE A 106 -11.23 -2.39 20.97
CA ILE A 106 -9.84 -2.29 21.44
C ILE A 106 -9.02 -1.39 20.51
N LEU A 107 -9.18 -1.52 19.18
CA LEU A 107 -8.49 -0.65 18.22
C LEU A 107 -8.91 0.81 18.40
N VAL A 108 -10.20 1.07 18.51
CA VAL A 108 -10.76 2.40 18.73
C VAL A 108 -10.27 3.03 20.03
N HIS A 109 -10.28 2.28 21.14
CA HIS A 109 -9.79 2.74 22.45
C HIS A 109 -8.28 2.96 22.47
N ARG A 110 -7.52 2.32 21.58
CA ARG A 110 -6.09 2.61 21.35
C ARG A 110 -5.84 3.87 20.52
N GLY A 111 -6.89 4.57 20.11
CA GLY A 111 -6.81 5.83 19.35
C GLY A 111 -6.88 5.65 17.84
N HIS A 112 -7.26 4.47 17.33
CA HIS A 112 -7.51 4.30 15.89
C HIS A 112 -8.85 4.92 15.50
N PHE A 113 -8.80 6.12 14.95
CA PHE A 113 -9.98 6.88 14.53
C PHE A 113 -10.31 6.76 13.04
N LEU A 114 -9.39 6.24 12.21
CA LEU A 114 -9.63 5.93 10.80
C LEU A 114 -9.44 4.44 10.58
N LEU A 115 -10.52 3.77 10.15
CA LEU A 115 -10.56 2.32 9.96
C LEU A 115 -10.76 1.99 8.49
N LYS A 116 -9.93 1.11 7.93
CA LYS A 116 -10.08 0.62 6.56
C LYS A 116 -10.97 -0.63 6.58
N ILE A 117 -12.21 -0.52 6.13
CA ILE A 117 -13.18 -1.62 6.14
C ILE A 117 -13.11 -2.37 4.82
N LYS A 118 -12.77 -3.66 4.86
CA LYS A 118 -12.76 -4.51 3.67
C LYS A 118 -14.20 -4.82 3.27
N LEU A 119 -14.51 -4.58 2.00
CA LEU A 119 -15.79 -4.91 1.36
C LEU A 119 -15.59 -5.99 0.30
N GLY A 120 -16.67 -6.47 -0.27
CA GLY A 120 -16.66 -7.39 -1.39
C GLY A 120 -16.51 -8.85 -0.95
N GLN A 121 -17.33 -9.28 0.01
CA GLN A 121 -17.39 -10.66 0.48
C GLN A 121 -17.68 -11.68 -0.64
N GLN A 122 -17.52 -12.96 -0.32
CA GLN A 122 -17.76 -14.05 -1.25
C GLN A 122 -19.27 -14.23 -1.48
N GLY A 123 -19.68 -14.33 -2.74
CA GLY A 123 -21.07 -14.46 -3.16
C GLY A 123 -21.27 -13.81 -4.53
N ASP A 124 -22.49 -13.85 -5.04
CA ASP A 124 -22.87 -13.01 -6.18
C ASP A 124 -22.95 -11.51 -5.78
N GLN A 125 -23.22 -10.62 -6.74
CA GLN A 125 -23.24 -9.17 -6.46
C GLN A 125 -24.35 -8.74 -5.48
N ALA A 126 -25.48 -9.46 -5.42
CA ALA A 126 -26.59 -9.14 -4.53
C ALA A 126 -26.30 -9.66 -3.11
N GLU A 127 -25.81 -10.89 -2.99
CA GLU A 127 -25.37 -11.49 -1.73
C GLU A 127 -24.23 -10.68 -1.11
N MET A 128 -23.22 -10.33 -1.91
CA MET A 128 -22.07 -9.53 -1.49
C MET A 128 -22.49 -8.16 -0.97
N LEU A 129 -23.39 -7.47 -1.69
CA LEU A 129 -23.93 -6.18 -1.25
C LEU A 129 -24.65 -6.31 0.09
N GLN A 130 -25.51 -7.32 0.24
CA GLN A 130 -26.26 -7.55 1.48
C GLN A 130 -25.33 -7.83 2.66
N GLN A 131 -24.34 -8.72 2.50
CA GLN A 131 -23.36 -9.04 3.53
C GLN A 131 -22.50 -7.83 3.93
N ASP A 132 -22.10 -7.02 2.94
CA ASP A 132 -21.34 -5.79 3.20
C ASP A 132 -22.19 -4.76 3.97
N MET A 133 -23.46 -4.57 3.61
CA MET A 133 -24.40 -3.70 4.33
C MET A 133 -24.62 -4.16 5.77
N GLU A 134 -24.81 -5.46 5.98
CA GLU A 134 -24.97 -6.05 7.32
C GLU A 134 -23.72 -5.83 8.17
N ARG A 135 -22.54 -6.08 7.59
CA ARG A 135 -21.26 -5.90 8.27
C ARG A 135 -21.02 -4.43 8.64
N LEU A 136 -21.26 -3.50 7.73
CA LEU A 136 -21.15 -2.07 7.99
C LEU A 136 -22.13 -1.62 9.08
N THR A 137 -23.36 -2.15 9.06
CA THR A 137 -24.37 -1.88 10.08
C THR A 137 -23.91 -2.36 11.46
N GLN A 138 -23.34 -3.56 11.56
CA GLN A 138 -22.79 -4.09 12.83
C GLN A 138 -21.66 -3.21 13.36
N ILE A 139 -20.67 -2.89 12.50
CA ILE A 139 -19.54 -2.02 12.83
C ILE A 139 -20.06 -0.66 13.34
N HIS A 140 -20.96 -0.03 12.59
CA HIS A 140 -21.47 1.29 12.94
C HIS A 140 -22.27 1.27 14.25
N ARG A 141 -23.06 0.21 14.52
CA ARG A 141 -23.82 0.08 15.78
C ARG A 141 -22.93 0.02 17.00
N VAL A 142 -21.78 -0.64 16.91
CA VAL A 142 -20.82 -0.75 18.01
C VAL A 142 -20.07 0.57 18.20
N LEU A 143 -19.69 1.23 17.12
CA LEU A 143 -18.81 2.40 17.16
C LEU A 143 -19.50 3.76 17.28
N ARG A 144 -20.80 3.86 16.96
CA ARG A 144 -21.53 5.15 16.90
C ARG A 144 -21.54 5.97 18.19
N ASN A 145 -21.35 5.34 19.34
CA ASN A 145 -21.37 6.00 20.64
C ASN A 145 -19.96 6.17 21.24
N GLU A 146 -18.94 5.64 20.57
CA GLU A 146 -17.54 5.80 20.99
C GLU A 146 -17.09 7.23 20.69
N GLN A 147 -16.40 7.84 21.66
CA GLN A 147 -15.79 9.16 21.50
C GLN A 147 -14.28 9.00 21.44
N ILE A 148 -13.67 9.45 20.33
CA ILE A 148 -12.21 9.47 20.19
C ILE A 148 -11.80 10.90 19.86
N HIS A 149 -10.93 11.47 20.68
CA HIS A 149 -10.31 12.74 20.32
C HIS A 149 -9.34 12.52 19.15
N ASN A 150 -9.62 13.14 18.01
CA ASN A 150 -8.69 13.14 16.88
C ASN A 150 -8.60 14.53 16.21
N PRO A 151 -7.54 14.80 15.42
CA PRO A 151 -7.32 16.11 14.81
C PRO A 151 -8.44 16.59 13.87
N ASN A 152 -9.34 15.71 13.43
CA ASN A 152 -10.43 16.00 12.50
C ASN A 152 -11.82 15.96 13.17
N GLY A 153 -11.89 15.98 14.50
CA GLY A 153 -13.11 15.96 15.30
C GLY A 153 -13.31 14.64 16.06
N ASP A 154 -14.46 14.46 16.70
CA ASP A 154 -14.68 13.32 17.60
C ASP A 154 -15.30 12.07 16.92
N LYS A 155 -15.25 12.03 15.58
CA LYS A 155 -15.88 10.96 14.79
C LYS A 155 -14.86 9.91 14.35
N ILE A 156 -15.32 8.66 14.35
CA ILE A 156 -14.61 7.55 13.71
C ILE A 156 -14.92 7.58 12.20
N LEU A 157 -13.88 7.51 11.40
CA LEU A 157 -13.93 7.56 9.94
C LEU A 157 -13.77 6.17 9.34
N TYR A 158 -14.53 5.86 8.30
CA TYR A 158 -14.43 4.62 7.55
C TYR A 158 -13.88 4.86 6.14
N TYR A 159 -12.80 4.17 5.81
CA TYR A 159 -12.32 4.02 4.45
C TYR A 159 -12.82 2.68 3.90
N LEU A 160 -13.74 2.73 2.95
CA LEU A 160 -14.35 1.54 2.37
C LEU A 160 -13.48 0.96 1.24
N ASP A 161 -12.94 -0.23 1.45
CA ASP A 161 -12.05 -0.90 0.50
C ASP A 161 -12.74 -2.06 -0.21
N ALA A 162 -13.29 -1.77 -1.39
CA ALA A 162 -13.94 -2.73 -2.25
C ALA A 162 -13.00 -3.59 -3.10
N ASN A 163 -11.70 -3.29 -3.21
CA ASN A 163 -10.73 -4.02 -4.05
C ASN A 163 -11.29 -4.43 -5.43
N SER A 164 -12.01 -3.52 -6.10
CA SER A 164 -12.64 -3.75 -7.42
C SER A 164 -13.66 -4.91 -7.48
N ARG A 165 -14.26 -5.31 -6.35
CA ARG A 165 -15.23 -6.41 -6.28
C ARG A 165 -16.62 -6.06 -6.81
N TYR A 166 -17.00 -4.78 -6.75
CA TYR A 166 -18.25 -4.29 -7.32
C TYR A 166 -18.10 -4.09 -8.82
N GLN A 167 -18.87 -4.85 -9.61
CA GLN A 167 -18.78 -4.84 -11.07
C GLN A 167 -19.39 -3.59 -11.70
N LYS A 168 -20.36 -2.99 -11.01
CA LYS A 168 -21.16 -1.85 -11.48
C LYS A 168 -21.24 -0.78 -10.41
N ARG A 169 -21.14 0.49 -10.82
CA ARG A 169 -21.27 1.63 -9.94
C ARG A 169 -22.64 1.67 -9.26
N GLU A 170 -23.68 1.28 -9.97
CA GLU A 170 -25.06 1.25 -9.50
C GLU A 170 -25.24 0.31 -8.31
N THR A 171 -24.53 -0.82 -8.29
CA THR A 171 -24.55 -1.75 -7.15
C THR A 171 -23.90 -1.11 -5.93
N LEU A 172 -22.73 -0.47 -6.12
CA LEU A 172 -22.01 0.19 -5.03
C LEU A 172 -22.80 1.38 -4.43
N LEU A 173 -23.55 2.12 -5.25
CA LEU A 173 -24.39 3.24 -4.80
C LEU A 173 -25.55 2.80 -3.89
N ARG A 174 -25.82 1.50 -3.77
CA ARG A 174 -26.85 0.95 -2.87
C ARG A 174 -26.31 0.51 -1.51
N LEU A 175 -25.01 0.69 -1.26
CA LEU A 175 -24.31 0.15 -0.08
C LEU A 175 -24.71 0.81 1.25
N VAL A 176 -25.27 2.01 1.24
CA VAL A 176 -25.69 2.77 2.43
C VAL A 176 -26.82 3.73 2.08
#